data_AF-A0A9X3WRJ4-F1
#
_entry.id   AF-A0A9X3WRJ4-F1
#
_cell.length_a   1.000
_cell.length_b   1.000
_cell.length_c   1.000
_cell.angle_alpha   90.00
_cell.angle_beta   90.00
_cell.angle_gamma   90.00
#
_symmetry.space_group_name_H-M   'P 1'
#
loop_
_entity.id
_entity.type
_entity.pdbx_description
1 polymer ?
#
loop_
_entity_poly.entity_id
_entity_poly.type
_entity_poly.pdbx_seq_one_letter_code
_entity_poly.pdbx_strand_id
1 'polypeptide(L)'
;MLIVLNSEEANKTAYIGSQNFSDASSDKLELGFIINDMNDIKRIKNNIFEVIKNNSIRYATSDYVIKMEEIQSTMKGVFNNLRYNLFTFLGDPPYVPEFETFSIDDAHFPEEEWSRFKELDDSLFRIINDISDEYKYIFDETKAESIKEDIKEHLKSFISELDSFERYLNSYDDRVWDRFRERDDGDTDATMSVVLQELHEEQDLKFRHLNFRGEELLKEFIEIEPKIENVLELVEEIKYEMLNNTVYENVDEIRD
;
A
#
# COMPACT_ATOMS: atom_id res chain seq x y z
N MET A 1 1.68 -32.64 -7.85
CA MET A 1 2.28 -31.31 -7.61
C MET A 1 1.16 -30.28 -7.75
N LEU A 2 0.99 -29.38 -6.79
CA LEU A 2 -0.08 -28.36 -6.83
C LEU A 2 0.47 -27.13 -7.57
N ILE A 3 -0.23 -26.67 -8.60
CA ILE A 3 0.18 -25.50 -9.38
C ILE A 3 -0.89 -24.43 -9.24
N VAL A 4 -0.51 -23.32 -8.62
CA VAL A 4 -1.32 -22.09 -8.55
C VAL A 4 -0.66 -21.09 -9.49
N LEU A 5 -1.29 -20.82 -10.64
CA LEU A 5 -0.85 -19.78 -11.56
C LEU A 5 -1.34 -18.44 -11.00
N ASN A 6 -0.42 -17.53 -10.72
CA ASN A 6 -0.72 -16.25 -10.10
C ASN A 6 -0.04 -15.15 -10.94
N SER A 7 -0.79 -14.53 -11.83
CA SER A 7 -0.53 -13.20 -12.37
C SER A 7 -1.78 -12.36 -12.15
N GLU A 8 -1.67 -11.05 -12.13
CA GLU A 8 -2.76 -10.15 -11.69
C GLU A 8 -4.03 -10.21 -12.57
N GLU A 9 -3.97 -10.84 -13.76
CA GLU A 9 -5.15 -11.22 -14.57
C GLU A 9 -5.65 -12.67 -14.35
N ALA A 10 -4.86 -13.55 -13.72
CA ALA A 10 -5.03 -15.01 -13.64
C ALA A 10 -5.66 -15.53 -12.33
N ASN A 11 -6.40 -14.70 -11.60
CA ASN A 11 -7.07 -15.05 -10.34
C ASN A 11 -8.25 -16.05 -10.46
N LYS A 12 -8.30 -16.89 -11.50
CA LYS A 12 -9.52 -17.64 -11.86
C LYS A 12 -9.37 -19.15 -12.04
N THR A 13 -8.15 -19.69 -11.91
CA THR A 13 -7.92 -21.12 -12.16
C THR A 13 -6.80 -21.72 -11.31
N ALA A 14 -7.03 -22.90 -10.73
CA ALA A 14 -6.00 -23.74 -10.11
C ALA A 14 -5.93 -25.10 -10.80
N TYR A 15 -4.72 -25.67 -10.94
CA TYR A 15 -4.51 -27.01 -11.47
C TYR A 15 -3.98 -27.95 -10.39
N ILE A 16 -4.61 -29.12 -10.26
CA ILE A 16 -4.17 -30.20 -9.37
C ILE A 16 -4.11 -31.50 -10.15
N GLY A 17 -2.92 -32.05 -10.34
CA GLY A 17 -2.77 -33.30 -11.08
C GLY A 17 -1.41 -33.97 -10.92
N SER A 18 -1.24 -35.03 -11.70
CA SER A 18 -0.02 -35.82 -11.79
C SER A 18 0.99 -35.25 -12.80
N GLN A 19 0.56 -34.34 -13.67
CA GLN A 19 1.44 -33.70 -14.65
C GLN A 19 2.51 -32.85 -13.97
N ASN A 20 3.77 -33.05 -14.37
CA ASN A 20 4.90 -32.25 -13.93
C ASN A 20 5.20 -31.13 -14.94
N PHE A 21 5.81 -30.05 -14.47
CA PHE A 21 6.33 -28.98 -15.32
C PHE A 21 7.63 -29.37 -16.05
N SER A 22 8.32 -30.41 -15.57
CA SER A 22 9.49 -30.97 -16.24
C SER A 22 9.10 -31.87 -17.41
N ASP A 23 10.03 -32.07 -18.34
CA ASP A 23 9.90 -33.00 -19.47
C ASP A 23 9.62 -34.46 -19.07
N ALA A 24 9.75 -34.81 -17.79
CA ALA A 24 9.44 -36.15 -17.26
C ALA A 24 8.00 -36.63 -17.51
N SER A 25 7.09 -35.74 -17.91
CA SER A 25 5.69 -36.03 -18.23
C SER A 25 5.37 -35.99 -19.74
N SER A 26 6.32 -35.67 -20.64
CA SER A 26 6.03 -35.45 -22.07
C SER A 26 5.41 -36.65 -22.79
N ASP A 27 5.75 -37.87 -22.35
CA ASP A 27 5.35 -39.12 -23.01
C ASP A 27 4.43 -40.00 -22.13
N LYS A 28 3.89 -39.45 -21.03
CA LYS A 28 3.07 -40.20 -20.06
C LYS A 28 1.61 -39.79 -20.11
N LEU A 29 0.74 -40.75 -19.80
CA LEU A 29 -0.68 -40.46 -19.59
C LEU A 29 -0.84 -39.87 -18.19
N GLU A 30 -1.22 -38.60 -18.12
CA GLU A 30 -1.38 -37.84 -16.88
C GLU A 30 -2.86 -37.53 -16.61
N LEU A 31 -3.22 -37.36 -15.34
CA LEU A 31 -4.56 -36.99 -14.91
C LEU A 31 -4.49 -35.74 -14.02
N GLY A 32 -5.48 -34.86 -14.16
CA GLY A 32 -5.59 -33.67 -13.33
C GLY A 32 -6.94 -33.00 -13.41
N PHE A 33 -7.18 -32.09 -12.48
CA PHE A 33 -8.38 -31.29 -12.37
C PHE A 33 -8.00 -29.81 -12.53
N ILE A 34 -8.81 -29.11 -13.33
CA ILE A 34 -8.78 -27.66 -13.44
C ILE A 34 -9.95 -27.13 -12.60
N ILE A 35 -9.64 -26.26 -11.64
CA ILE A 35 -10.58 -25.70 -10.68
C ILE A 35 -10.78 -24.24 -11.02
N ASN A 36 -12.01 -23.85 -11.35
CA ASN A 36 -12.37 -22.47 -11.70
C ASN A 36 -13.30 -21.80 -10.67
N ASP A 37 -13.67 -22.53 -9.61
CA ASP A 37 -14.51 -21.98 -8.54
C ASP A 37 -13.69 -21.07 -7.62
N MET A 38 -14.13 -19.82 -7.47
CA MET A 38 -13.39 -18.81 -6.70
C MET A 38 -13.28 -19.13 -5.21
N ASN A 39 -14.28 -19.79 -4.62
CA ASN A 39 -14.24 -20.13 -3.20
C ASN A 39 -13.25 -21.27 -2.94
N ASP A 40 -13.24 -22.28 -3.80
CA ASP A 40 -12.27 -23.37 -3.73
C ASP A 40 -10.84 -22.87 -4.03
N ILE A 41 -10.66 -21.96 -5.00
CA ILE A 41 -9.37 -21.32 -5.29
C ILE A 41 -8.88 -20.55 -4.06
N LYS A 42 -9.74 -19.73 -3.44
CA LYS A 42 -9.41 -19.03 -2.18
C LYS A 42 -9.02 -20.00 -1.07
N ARG A 43 -9.73 -21.12 -0.93
CA ARG A 43 -9.42 -22.14 0.07
C ARG A 43 -8.06 -22.80 -0.20
N ILE A 44 -7.76 -23.15 -1.46
CA ILE A 44 -6.47 -23.72 -1.86
C ILE A 44 -5.34 -22.73 -1.57
N LYS A 45 -5.52 -21.45 -1.95
CA LYS A 45 -4.55 -20.40 -1.67
C LYS A 45 -4.27 -20.29 -0.16
N ASN A 46 -5.30 -20.06 0.63
CA ASN A 46 -5.14 -19.76 2.05
C ASN A 46 -4.68 -20.97 2.88
N ASN A 47 -5.18 -22.17 2.57
CA ASN A 47 -4.93 -23.34 3.42
C ASN A 47 -3.75 -24.22 2.96
N ILE A 48 -3.32 -24.08 1.70
CA ILE A 48 -2.22 -24.89 1.15
C ILE A 48 -1.08 -23.98 0.73
N PHE A 49 -1.32 -23.04 -0.18
CA PHE A 49 -0.23 -22.24 -0.76
C PHE A 49 0.43 -21.33 0.28
N GLU A 50 -0.36 -20.54 1.01
CA GLU A 50 0.17 -19.66 2.06
C GLU A 50 0.83 -20.47 3.18
N VAL A 51 0.30 -21.63 3.54
CA VAL A 51 0.93 -22.51 4.54
C VAL A 51 2.28 -23.02 4.06
N ILE A 52 2.38 -23.50 2.81
CA ILE A 52 3.66 -23.93 2.24
C ILE A 52 4.63 -22.76 2.17
N LYS A 53 4.18 -21.61 1.64
CA LYS A 53 4.99 -20.39 1.52
C LYS A 53 5.56 -19.96 2.87
N ASN A 54 4.73 -19.89 3.91
CA ASN A 54 5.13 -19.46 5.25
C ASN A 54 6.06 -20.46 5.97
N ASN A 55 6.11 -21.72 5.54
CA ASN A 55 7.00 -22.74 6.08
C ASN A 55 8.17 -23.08 5.15
N SER A 56 8.31 -22.37 4.03
CA SER A 56 9.38 -22.58 3.05
C SER A 56 10.38 -21.44 3.13
N ILE A 57 11.66 -21.78 2.97
CA ILE A 57 12.74 -20.80 2.81
C ILE A 57 13.04 -20.70 1.32
N ARG A 58 13.02 -19.48 0.76
CA ARG A 58 13.32 -19.28 -0.67
C ARG A 58 14.81 -19.49 -0.89
N TYR A 59 15.18 -20.43 -1.75
CA TYR A 59 16.58 -20.70 -2.10
C TYR A 59 17.00 -20.01 -3.40
N ALA A 60 16.14 -20.06 -4.40
CA ALA A 60 16.39 -19.51 -5.71
C ALA A 60 15.10 -18.96 -6.29
N THR A 61 15.21 -17.82 -6.96
CA THR A 61 14.10 -17.17 -7.66
C THR A 61 14.64 -16.34 -8.81
N SER A 62 13.76 -15.75 -9.61
CA SER A 62 14.17 -14.73 -10.57
C SER A 62 14.23 -13.36 -9.92
N ASP A 63 15.10 -12.50 -10.43
CA ASP A 63 15.18 -11.09 -10.03
C ASP A 63 13.83 -10.37 -10.24
N TYR A 64 13.10 -10.71 -11.31
CA TYR A 64 11.73 -10.23 -11.55
C TYR A 64 10.81 -10.45 -10.34
N VAL A 65 10.82 -11.64 -9.75
CA VAL A 65 9.96 -11.96 -8.60
C VAL A 65 10.35 -11.12 -7.40
N ILE A 66 11.64 -10.90 -7.17
CA ILE A 66 12.13 -10.08 -6.05
C ILE A 66 11.66 -8.64 -6.22
N LYS A 67 11.92 -8.00 -7.37
CA LYS A 67 11.56 -6.60 -7.61
C LYS A 67 10.05 -6.38 -7.56
N MET A 68 9.25 -7.29 -8.12
CA MET A 68 7.78 -7.19 -8.02
C MET A 68 7.29 -7.31 -6.58
N GLU A 69 7.88 -8.21 -5.77
CA GLU A 69 7.53 -8.31 -4.34
C GLU A 69 7.95 -7.07 -3.55
N GLU A 70 9.11 -6.47 -3.85
CA GLU A 70 9.57 -5.22 -3.23
C GLU A 70 8.61 -4.07 -3.54
N ILE A 71 8.19 -3.91 -4.80
CA ILE A 71 7.23 -2.86 -5.20
C ILE A 71 5.86 -3.12 -4.54
N GLN A 72 5.33 -4.33 -4.62
CA GLN A 72 4.04 -4.68 -4.01
C GLN A 72 4.05 -4.52 -2.48
N SER A 73 5.14 -4.88 -1.81
CA SER A 73 5.28 -4.71 -0.36
C SER A 73 5.29 -3.22 0.03
N THR A 74 5.96 -2.40 -0.79
CA THR A 74 6.00 -0.94 -0.62
C THR A 74 4.58 -0.33 -0.77
N MET A 75 3.77 -0.84 -1.70
CA MET A 75 2.40 -0.37 -1.95
C MET A 75 1.38 -0.86 -0.91
N LYS A 76 1.28 -2.18 -0.71
CA LYS A 76 0.11 -2.81 -0.09
C LYS A 76 -0.10 -2.44 1.38
N GLY A 77 0.99 -2.22 2.11
CA GLY A 77 0.93 -1.87 3.53
C GLY A 77 0.51 -0.43 3.80
N VAL A 78 0.81 0.47 2.86
CA VAL A 78 0.69 1.91 3.08
C VAL A 78 -0.70 2.42 2.73
N PHE A 79 -1.23 2.10 1.54
CA PHE A 79 -2.50 2.66 1.07
C PHE A 79 -3.73 2.17 1.85
N ASN A 80 -3.82 0.86 2.12
CA ASN A 80 -5.00 0.33 2.82
C ASN A 80 -5.11 0.89 4.23
N ASN A 81 -4.02 0.86 4.99
CA ASN A 81 -4.03 1.35 6.36
C ASN A 81 -4.30 2.85 6.42
N LEU A 82 -3.68 3.64 5.54
CA LEU A 82 -3.92 5.09 5.54
C LEU A 82 -5.33 5.46 5.12
N ARG A 83 -5.93 4.77 4.15
CA ARG A 83 -7.32 5.05 3.74
C ARG A 83 -8.28 4.94 4.93
N TYR A 84 -8.18 3.85 5.71
CA TYR A 84 -9.01 3.64 6.90
C TYR A 84 -8.76 4.64 8.02
N ASN A 85 -7.56 5.22 8.09
CA ASN A 85 -7.23 6.20 9.12
C ASN A 85 -7.60 7.63 8.70
N LEU A 86 -7.51 7.97 7.42
CA LEU A 86 -7.74 9.34 6.92
C LEU A 86 -9.19 9.62 6.54
N PHE A 87 -9.92 8.61 6.06
CA PHE A 87 -11.27 8.80 5.52
C PHE A 87 -12.32 8.07 6.35
N THR A 88 -13.51 8.64 6.38
CA THR A 88 -14.68 8.13 7.09
C THR A 88 -15.86 7.98 6.15
N PHE A 89 -16.86 7.19 6.54
CA PHE A 89 -18.12 7.06 5.80
C PHE A 89 -19.18 7.94 6.44
N LEU A 90 -19.74 8.86 5.66
CA LEU A 90 -20.87 9.69 6.07
C LEU A 90 -22.12 9.30 5.27
N GLY A 91 -23.28 9.39 5.90
CA GLY A 91 -24.57 9.06 5.28
C GLY A 91 -25.64 8.79 6.32
N ASP A 92 -26.89 8.74 5.88
CA ASP A 92 -28.04 8.33 6.70
C ASP A 92 -28.99 7.49 5.84
N PRO A 93 -28.65 6.22 5.56
CA PRO A 93 -29.50 5.36 4.75
C PRO A 93 -30.88 5.16 5.37
N PRO A 94 -31.97 5.22 4.57
CA PRO A 94 -32.00 5.27 3.11
C PRO A 94 -32.07 6.69 2.52
N TYR A 95 -32.04 7.74 3.33
CA TYR A 95 -32.30 9.12 2.90
C TYR A 95 -31.07 9.77 2.25
N VAL A 96 -29.89 9.46 2.76
CA VAL A 96 -28.60 9.88 2.21
C VAL A 96 -27.73 8.63 2.06
N PRO A 97 -27.35 8.24 0.83
CA PRO A 97 -26.42 7.13 0.61
C PRO A 97 -25.12 7.34 1.38
N GLU A 98 -24.52 6.25 1.86
CA GLU A 98 -23.17 6.31 2.43
C GLU A 98 -22.16 6.69 1.35
N PHE A 99 -21.29 7.65 1.66
CA PHE A 99 -20.16 8.05 0.84
C PHE A 99 -18.93 8.24 1.72
N GLU A 100 -17.76 7.90 1.18
CA GLU A 100 -16.49 8.06 1.86
C GLU A 100 -15.96 9.49 1.65
N THR A 101 -15.43 10.11 2.70
CA THR A 101 -14.89 11.47 2.65
C THR A 101 -13.91 11.73 3.79
N PHE A 102 -13.13 12.78 3.67
CA PHE A 102 -12.25 13.25 4.74
C PHE A 102 -13.07 14.04 5.78
N SER A 103 -12.77 13.82 7.06
CA SER A 103 -13.38 14.52 8.20
C SER A 103 -12.29 14.89 9.20
N ILE A 104 -12.15 16.18 9.53
CA ILE A 104 -11.20 16.63 10.56
C ILE A 104 -11.50 16.07 11.95
N ASP A 105 -12.73 15.61 12.18
CA ASP A 105 -13.15 15.08 13.48
C ASP A 105 -12.82 13.59 13.62
N ASP A 106 -12.69 12.87 12.49
CA ASP A 106 -12.50 11.43 12.46
C ASP A 106 -11.11 11.01 11.94
N ALA A 107 -10.43 11.89 11.20
CA ALA A 107 -9.15 11.57 10.59
C ALA A 107 -8.04 11.38 11.63
N HIS A 108 -7.27 10.32 11.45
CA HIS A 108 -6.16 9.92 12.29
C HIS A 108 -4.89 9.74 11.44
N PHE A 109 -3.74 10.11 11.99
CA PHE A 109 -2.44 10.00 11.33
C PHE A 109 -1.49 9.17 12.21
N PRO A 110 -1.53 7.83 12.10
CA PRO A 110 -0.53 7.00 12.75
C PRO A 110 0.89 7.40 12.30
N GLU A 111 1.78 7.68 13.26
CA GLU A 111 3.11 8.23 12.99
C GLU A 111 3.93 7.36 12.03
N GLU A 112 3.90 6.03 12.23
CA GLU A 112 4.65 5.08 11.41
C GLU A 112 4.12 5.03 9.98
N GLU A 113 2.81 4.84 9.81
CA GLU A 113 2.17 4.75 8.50
C GLU A 113 2.26 6.07 7.72
N TRP A 114 2.03 7.21 8.38
CA TRP A 114 2.15 8.52 7.74
C TRP A 114 3.57 8.81 7.32
N SER A 115 4.57 8.48 8.15
CA SER A 115 5.98 8.64 7.80
C SER A 115 6.37 7.76 6.62
N ARG A 116 5.94 6.49 6.61
CA ARG A 116 6.18 5.58 5.48
C ARG A 116 5.56 6.07 4.17
N PHE A 117 4.40 6.72 4.23
CA PHE A 117 3.76 7.30 3.05
C PHE A 117 4.47 8.55 2.54
N LYS A 118 5.00 9.38 3.44
CA LYS A 118 5.84 10.53 3.07
C LYS A 118 7.13 10.13 2.35
N GLU A 119 7.65 8.93 2.63
CA GLU A 119 8.87 8.37 2.04
C GLU A 119 8.58 7.32 0.93
N LEU A 120 7.33 7.27 0.46
CA LEU A 120 6.91 6.28 -0.53
C LEU A 120 7.62 6.46 -1.87
N ASP A 121 7.79 7.71 -2.30
CA ASP A 121 8.50 8.05 -3.53
C ASP A 121 9.96 7.61 -3.44
N ASP A 122 10.67 7.96 -2.37
CA ASP A 122 12.06 7.56 -2.14
C ASP A 122 12.23 6.03 -2.16
N SER A 123 11.30 5.31 -1.52
CA SER A 123 11.31 3.84 -1.47
C SER A 123 11.14 3.22 -2.86
N LEU A 124 10.17 3.72 -3.64
CA LEU A 124 9.93 3.25 -5.02
C LEU A 124 11.06 3.63 -5.96
N PHE A 125 11.59 4.85 -5.84
CA PHE A 125 12.63 5.37 -6.74
C PHE A 125 13.94 4.64 -6.55
N ARG A 126 14.24 4.19 -5.32
CA ARG A 126 15.39 3.30 -5.10
C ARG A 126 15.28 2.02 -5.92
N ILE A 127 14.12 1.36 -5.89
CA ILE A 127 13.89 0.12 -6.66
C ILE A 127 14.04 0.38 -8.16
N ILE A 128 13.45 1.48 -8.65
CA ILE A 128 13.54 1.86 -10.07
C ILE A 128 14.99 2.16 -10.49
N ASN A 129 15.75 2.87 -9.65
CA ASN A 129 17.14 3.19 -9.94
C ASN A 129 18.01 1.92 -9.96
N ASP A 130 17.79 0.98 -9.04
CA ASP A 130 18.49 -0.31 -9.03
C ASP A 130 18.22 -1.08 -10.34
N ILE A 131 16.95 -1.13 -10.78
CA ILE A 131 16.55 -1.75 -12.05
C ILE A 131 17.21 -1.04 -13.23
N SER A 132 17.22 0.29 -13.23
CA SER A 132 17.85 1.07 -14.29
C SER A 132 19.34 0.79 -14.41
N ASP A 133 20.06 0.71 -13.28
CA ASP A 133 21.49 0.44 -13.28
C ASP A 133 21.81 -0.99 -13.78
N GLU A 134 21.03 -1.99 -13.35
CA GLU A 134 21.22 -3.39 -13.73
C GLU A 134 20.81 -3.67 -15.18
N TYR A 135 19.73 -3.05 -15.66
CA TYR A 135 19.12 -3.28 -16.97
C TYR A 135 19.26 -2.09 -17.93
N LYS A 136 20.27 -1.24 -17.74
CA LYS A 136 20.49 0.05 -18.44
C LYS A 136 20.40 0.06 -19.97
N TYR A 137 20.57 -1.10 -20.61
CA TYR A 137 20.54 -1.22 -22.08
C TYR A 137 19.15 -1.53 -22.65
N ILE A 138 18.22 -1.93 -21.79
CA ILE A 138 16.87 -2.34 -22.17
C ILE A 138 15.79 -1.56 -21.41
N PHE A 139 16.13 -1.00 -20.25
CA PHE A 139 15.22 -0.22 -19.41
C PHE A 139 14.98 1.18 -19.99
N ASP A 140 13.71 1.61 -20.06
CA ASP A 140 13.35 2.93 -20.54
C ASP A 140 13.49 3.97 -19.42
N GLU A 141 14.68 4.54 -19.31
CA GLU A 141 14.98 5.57 -18.31
C GLU A 141 14.15 6.84 -18.50
N THR A 142 13.74 7.16 -19.73
CA THR A 142 12.95 8.37 -19.99
C THR A 142 11.53 8.20 -19.47
N LYS A 143 10.91 7.04 -19.74
CA LYS A 143 9.60 6.68 -19.19
C LYS A 143 9.67 6.57 -17.67
N ALA A 144 10.74 5.99 -17.13
CA ALA A 144 10.96 5.89 -15.69
C ALA A 144 11.00 7.26 -15.01
N GLU A 145 11.80 8.20 -15.53
CA GLU A 145 11.89 9.56 -14.93
C GLU A 145 10.55 10.30 -14.99
N SER A 146 9.81 10.18 -16.09
CA SER A 146 8.46 10.76 -16.18
C SER A 146 7.52 10.20 -15.12
N ILE A 147 7.57 8.90 -14.84
CA ILE A 147 6.74 8.26 -13.80
C ILE A 147 7.18 8.73 -12.40
N LYS A 148 8.49 8.86 -12.15
CA LYS A 148 9.00 9.40 -10.88
C LYS A 148 8.49 10.83 -10.65
N GLU A 149 8.57 11.70 -11.66
CA GLU A 149 8.06 13.07 -11.56
C GLU A 149 6.56 13.10 -11.26
N ASP A 150 5.75 12.31 -11.98
CA ASP A 150 4.31 12.19 -11.77
C ASP A 150 3.97 11.76 -10.33
N ILE A 151 4.59 10.69 -9.83
CA ILE A 151 4.37 10.16 -8.47
C ILE A 151 4.73 11.22 -7.43
N LYS A 152 5.89 11.85 -7.59
CA LYS A 152 6.40 12.86 -6.66
C LYS A 152 5.48 14.08 -6.58
N GLU A 153 4.96 14.54 -7.72
CA GLU A 153 4.05 15.67 -7.77
C GLU A 153 2.75 15.38 -7.01
N HIS A 154 2.13 14.21 -7.26
CA HIS A 154 0.86 13.84 -6.63
C HIS A 154 1.03 13.61 -5.12
N LEU A 155 2.06 12.87 -4.71
CA LEU A 155 2.37 12.66 -3.29
C LEU A 155 2.63 13.98 -2.58
N LYS A 156 3.48 14.83 -3.15
CA LYS A 156 3.80 16.13 -2.55
C LYS A 156 2.58 17.02 -2.43
N SER A 157 1.73 17.07 -3.45
CA SER A 157 0.48 17.83 -3.41
C SER A 157 -0.39 17.37 -2.24
N PHE A 158 -0.74 16.08 -2.22
CA PHE A 158 -1.60 15.49 -1.20
C PHE A 158 -1.03 15.62 0.22
N ILE A 159 0.25 15.30 0.41
CA ILE A 159 0.93 15.43 1.71
C ILE A 159 0.92 16.88 2.19
N SER A 160 1.21 17.84 1.31
CA SER A 160 1.31 19.25 1.71
C SER A 160 0.00 19.83 2.27
N GLU A 161 -1.14 19.31 1.80
CA GLU A 161 -2.45 19.73 2.30
C GLU A 161 -2.72 19.21 3.72
N LEU A 162 -2.29 17.98 4.01
CA LEU A 162 -2.61 17.29 5.27
C LEU A 162 -1.51 17.44 6.35
N ASP A 163 -0.27 17.70 5.99
CA ASP A 163 0.88 17.75 6.90
C ASP A 163 0.76 18.87 7.95
N SER A 164 0.05 19.96 7.62
CA SER A 164 -0.26 21.00 8.60
C SER A 164 -1.30 20.57 9.63
N PHE A 165 -2.26 19.73 9.23
CA PHE A 165 -3.30 19.19 10.09
C PHE A 165 -2.78 18.03 10.95
N GLU A 166 -1.96 17.15 10.39
CA GLU A 166 -1.27 16.09 11.14
C GLU A 166 -0.46 16.66 12.31
N ARG A 167 0.37 17.69 12.06
CA ARG A 167 1.14 18.36 13.13
C ARG A 167 0.24 19.01 14.17
N TYR A 168 -0.93 19.51 13.75
CA TYR A 168 -1.90 20.08 14.68
C TYR A 168 -2.45 19.01 15.62
N LEU A 169 -2.83 17.85 15.08
CA LEU A 169 -3.34 16.72 15.88
C LEU A 169 -2.28 16.14 16.81
N ASN A 170 -1.06 15.95 16.33
CA ASN A 170 0.04 15.40 17.13
C ASN A 170 0.46 16.30 18.30
N SER A 171 0.15 17.60 18.23
CA SER A 171 0.39 18.56 19.32
C SER A 171 -0.86 18.84 20.16
N TYR A 172 -1.99 18.19 19.90
CA TYR A 172 -3.27 18.53 20.52
C TYR A 172 -3.22 18.40 22.05
N ASP A 173 -2.74 17.27 22.56
CA ASP A 173 -2.66 17.02 24.01
C ASP A 173 -1.78 18.04 24.73
N ASP A 174 -0.58 18.32 24.21
CA ASP A 174 0.32 19.31 24.79
C ASP A 174 -0.36 20.69 24.85
N ARG A 175 -1.11 21.05 23.81
CA ARG A 175 -1.82 22.33 23.72
C ARG A 175 -3.01 22.43 24.63
N VAL A 176 -3.75 21.32 24.84
CA VAL A 176 -4.79 21.23 25.86
C VAL A 176 -4.18 21.54 27.23
N TRP A 177 -3.07 20.88 27.56
CA TRP A 177 -2.45 21.04 28.87
C TRP A 177 -1.76 22.39 29.06
N ASP A 178 -1.14 22.95 28.04
CA ASP A 178 -0.55 24.29 28.07
C ASP A 178 -1.61 25.36 28.34
N ARG A 179 -2.70 25.35 27.56
CA ARG A 179 -3.82 26.31 27.75
C ARG A 179 -4.55 26.13 29.07
N PHE A 180 -4.69 24.88 29.52
CA PHE A 180 -5.27 24.60 30.84
C PHE A 180 -4.43 25.23 31.95
N ARG A 181 -3.10 25.03 31.95
CA ARG A 181 -2.18 25.60 32.95
C ARG A 181 -2.17 27.13 32.96
N GLU A 182 -2.37 27.75 31.80
CA GLU A 182 -2.44 29.22 31.69
C GLU A 182 -3.71 29.81 32.31
N ARG A 183 -4.77 29.01 32.46
CA ARG A 183 -6.11 29.47 32.83
C ARG A 183 -6.64 28.92 34.14
N ASP A 184 -6.08 27.82 34.64
CA ASP A 184 -6.56 27.15 35.84
C ASP A 184 -6.65 28.12 37.03
N ASP A 185 -7.88 28.45 37.40
CA ASP A 185 -8.23 29.33 38.52
C ASP A 185 -8.80 28.57 39.72
N GLY A 186 -8.81 27.23 39.65
CA GLY A 186 -9.30 26.33 40.69
C GLY A 186 -10.62 25.63 40.35
N ASP A 187 -11.35 26.03 39.30
CA ASP A 187 -12.44 25.23 38.72
C ASP A 187 -11.95 24.45 37.49
N THR A 188 -11.45 23.25 37.74
CA THR A 188 -10.80 22.41 36.72
C THR A 188 -11.75 21.99 35.60
N ASP A 189 -12.99 21.65 35.93
CA ASP A 189 -13.95 21.11 34.95
C ASP A 189 -14.46 22.21 34.01
N ALA A 190 -14.74 23.39 34.56
CA ALA A 190 -15.12 24.55 33.77
C ALA A 190 -13.96 25.01 32.88
N THR A 191 -12.73 25.07 33.43
CA THR A 191 -11.53 25.45 32.68
C THR A 191 -11.27 24.50 31.51
N MET A 192 -11.32 23.18 31.76
CA MET A 192 -11.11 22.18 30.71
C MET A 192 -12.15 22.30 29.60
N SER A 193 -13.42 22.49 29.94
CA SER A 193 -14.51 22.66 28.97
C SER A 193 -14.28 23.87 28.04
N VAL A 194 -13.83 25.00 28.61
CA VAL A 194 -13.49 26.19 27.83
C VAL A 194 -12.28 25.94 26.93
N VAL A 195 -11.23 25.30 27.43
CA VAL A 195 -10.02 25.00 26.65
C VAL A 195 -10.32 24.11 25.45
N LEU A 196 -11.10 23.04 25.66
CA LEU A 196 -11.51 22.13 24.59
C LEU A 196 -12.36 22.84 23.53
N GLN A 197 -13.31 23.67 23.95
CA GLN A 197 -14.13 24.46 23.03
C GLN A 197 -13.27 25.39 22.16
N GLU A 198 -12.33 26.12 22.76
CA GLU A 198 -11.46 27.04 22.01
C GLU A 198 -10.52 26.33 21.04
N LEU A 199 -10.03 25.14 21.41
CA LEU A 199 -9.19 24.35 20.52
C LEU A 199 -10.01 23.74 19.38
N HIS A 200 -11.25 23.36 19.63
CA HIS A 200 -12.17 22.95 18.57
C HIS A 200 -12.48 24.11 17.61
N GLU A 201 -12.80 25.30 18.13
CA GLU A 201 -13.02 26.51 17.31
C GLU A 201 -11.78 26.86 16.48
N GLU A 202 -10.58 26.72 17.06
CA GLU A 202 -9.32 26.94 16.34
C GLU A 202 -9.10 25.90 15.23
N GLN A 203 -9.35 24.62 15.50
CA GLN A 203 -9.25 23.54 14.52
C GLN A 203 -10.19 23.82 13.34
N ASP A 204 -11.44 24.16 13.64
CA ASP A 204 -12.45 24.53 12.65
C ASP A 204 -11.98 25.72 11.78
N LEU A 205 -11.52 26.80 12.42
CA LEU A 205 -11.06 28.00 11.71
C LEU A 205 -9.88 27.71 10.78
N LYS A 206 -8.98 26.80 11.18
CA LYS A 206 -7.78 26.47 10.41
C LYS A 206 -8.06 25.44 9.31
N PHE A 207 -8.85 24.41 9.59
CA PHE A 207 -8.88 23.18 8.78
C PHE A 207 -10.26 22.80 8.24
N ARG A 208 -11.34 23.53 8.54
CA ARG A 208 -12.68 23.24 7.98
C ARG A 208 -12.70 23.21 6.44
N HIS A 209 -11.78 23.91 5.79
CA HIS A 209 -11.62 23.84 4.33
C HIS A 209 -11.30 22.42 3.82
N LEU A 210 -10.65 21.58 4.62
CA LEU A 210 -10.37 20.17 4.29
C LEU A 210 -11.67 19.35 4.24
N ASN A 211 -12.64 19.59 5.14
CA ASN A 211 -13.95 18.94 5.07
C ASN A 211 -14.70 19.29 3.77
N PHE A 212 -14.64 20.55 3.33
CA PHE A 212 -15.27 20.96 2.07
C PHE A 212 -14.62 20.32 0.84
N ARG A 213 -13.34 19.97 0.93
CA ARG A 213 -12.58 19.26 -0.10
C ARG A 213 -12.48 17.76 0.14
N GLY A 214 -13.26 17.19 1.08
CA GLY A 214 -13.04 15.82 1.51
C GLY A 214 -13.17 14.77 0.40
N GLU A 215 -14.11 14.97 -0.53
CA GLU A 215 -14.24 14.14 -1.74
C GLU A 215 -13.07 14.34 -2.72
N GLU A 216 -12.55 15.58 -2.84
CA GLU A 216 -11.39 15.88 -3.69
C GLU A 216 -10.12 15.24 -3.13
N LEU A 217 -9.89 15.32 -1.82
CA LEU A 217 -8.80 14.65 -1.12
C LEU A 217 -8.86 13.14 -1.30
N LEU A 218 -10.06 12.54 -1.17
CA LEU A 218 -10.25 11.12 -1.43
C LEU A 218 -9.89 10.76 -2.87
N LYS A 219 -10.31 11.59 -3.83
CA LYS A 219 -9.99 11.38 -5.24
C LYS A 219 -8.49 11.49 -5.50
N GLU A 220 -7.82 12.52 -4.97
CA GLU A 220 -6.37 12.70 -5.07
C GLU A 220 -5.63 11.49 -4.48
N PHE A 221 -6.06 10.99 -3.32
CA PHE A 221 -5.50 9.80 -2.70
C PHE A 221 -5.64 8.55 -3.58
N ILE A 222 -6.83 8.32 -4.15
CA ILE A 222 -7.10 7.18 -5.04
C ILE A 222 -6.29 7.29 -6.35
N GLU A 223 -6.05 8.50 -6.84
CA GLU A 223 -5.27 8.71 -8.07
C GLU A 223 -3.78 8.36 -7.91
N ILE A 224 -3.23 8.27 -6.70
CA ILE A 224 -1.84 7.88 -6.47
C ILE A 224 -1.59 6.41 -6.84
N GLU A 225 -2.53 5.50 -6.54
CA GLU A 225 -2.36 4.06 -6.77
C GLU A 225 -2.12 3.73 -8.26
N PRO A 226 -2.93 4.20 -9.22
CA PRO A 226 -2.67 4.02 -10.65
C PRO A 226 -1.34 4.62 -11.13
N LYS A 227 -0.85 5.68 -10.49
CA LYS A 227 0.47 6.25 -10.84
C LYS A 227 1.61 5.32 -10.46
N ILE A 228 1.46 4.61 -9.35
CA ILE A 228 2.43 3.59 -8.93
C ILE A 228 2.26 2.31 -9.76
N GLU A 229 1.05 1.96 -10.20
CA GLU A 229 0.85 0.84 -11.14
C GLU A 229 1.67 1.02 -12.44
N ASN A 230 1.88 2.26 -12.90
CA ASN A 230 2.78 2.53 -14.04
C ASN A 230 4.23 2.07 -13.79
N VAL A 231 4.68 1.99 -12.53
CA VAL A 231 5.98 1.42 -12.16
C VAL A 231 5.99 -0.09 -12.44
N LEU A 232 4.90 -0.79 -12.16
CA LEU A 232 4.79 -2.22 -12.46
C LEU A 232 4.83 -2.47 -13.97
N GLU A 233 4.21 -1.60 -14.77
CA GLU A 233 4.30 -1.68 -16.24
C GLU A 233 5.74 -1.56 -16.76
N LEU A 234 6.57 -0.69 -16.18
CA LEU A 234 7.99 -0.58 -16.53
C LEU A 234 8.74 -1.89 -16.27
N VAL A 235 8.45 -2.55 -15.15
CA VAL A 235 9.08 -3.83 -14.80
C VAL A 235 8.59 -4.95 -15.73
N GLU A 236 7.32 -4.95 -16.11
CA GLU A 236 6.77 -5.91 -17.07
C GLU A 236 7.44 -5.83 -18.45
N GLU A 237 7.85 -4.64 -18.90
CA GLU A 237 8.53 -4.46 -20.19
C GLU A 237 9.87 -5.22 -20.28
N ILE A 238 10.60 -5.32 -19.16
CA ILE A 238 11.90 -6.00 -19.09
C ILE A 238 11.82 -7.40 -18.44
N LYS A 239 10.61 -7.87 -18.14
CA LYS A 239 10.34 -9.13 -17.43
C LYS A 239 11.12 -10.33 -17.93
N TYR A 240 11.18 -10.54 -19.23
CA TYR A 240 11.84 -11.74 -19.78
C TYR A 240 13.35 -11.77 -19.51
N GLU A 241 14.00 -10.60 -19.49
CA GLU A 241 15.42 -10.50 -19.16
C GLU A 241 15.64 -10.73 -17.66
N MET A 242 14.79 -10.14 -16.82
CA MET A 242 14.82 -10.35 -15.37
C MET A 242 14.50 -11.80 -14.97
N LEU A 243 13.64 -12.49 -15.71
CA LEU A 243 13.32 -13.92 -15.49
C LEU A 243 14.52 -14.83 -15.76
N ASN A 244 15.44 -14.42 -16.64
CA ASN A 244 16.65 -15.18 -16.95
C ASN A 244 17.74 -15.01 -15.88
N ASN A 245 17.61 -14.00 -15.02
CA ASN A 245 18.55 -13.75 -13.94
C ASN A 245 18.10 -14.48 -12.66
N THR A 246 18.82 -15.54 -12.29
CA THR A 246 18.53 -16.30 -11.07
C THR A 246 19.23 -15.66 -9.87
N VAL A 247 18.46 -15.30 -8.86
CA VAL A 247 18.95 -14.83 -7.57
C VAL A 247 18.86 -15.96 -6.56
N TYR A 248 19.95 -16.19 -5.84
CA TYR A 248 20.00 -17.17 -4.75
C TYR A 248 19.86 -16.46 -3.40
N GLU A 249 18.92 -16.93 -2.61
CA GLU A 249 18.59 -16.39 -1.29
C GLU A 249 18.83 -17.47 -0.22
N ASN A 250 19.09 -17.05 1.03
CA ASN A 250 19.21 -17.94 2.19
C ASN A 250 20.18 -19.13 2.01
N VAL A 251 21.22 -18.95 1.19
CA VAL A 251 22.19 -20.02 0.86
C VAL A 251 22.86 -20.59 2.10
N ASP A 252 23.10 -19.75 3.10
CA ASP A 252 23.75 -20.13 4.35
C ASP A 252 22.81 -20.89 5.30
N GLU A 253 21.49 -20.68 5.23
CA GLU A 253 20.51 -21.36 6.09
C GLU A 253 20.17 -22.78 5.61
N ILE A 254 20.47 -23.09 4.34
CA ILE A 254 20.13 -24.35 3.69
C ILE A 254 21.33 -25.33 3.64
N ARG A 255 22.53 -24.86 4.01
CA ARG A 255 23.77 -25.67 3.96
C ARG A 255 24.09 -26.46 5.24
N ASP A 256 23.29 -26.32 6.29
CA ASP A 256 23.34 -27.11 7.52
C ASP A 256 22.32 -28.28 7.52
#